data_AF-A0A235BC89-F1
#
_entry.id   AF-A0A235BC89-F1
#
_cell.length_a   1.000
_cell.length_b   1.000
_cell.length_c   1.000
_cell.angle_alpha   90.00
_cell.angle_beta   90.00
_cell.angle_gamma   90.00
#
_symmetry.space_group_name_H-M   'P 1'
#
loop_
_entity.id
_entity.type
_entity.pdbx_description
1 polymer ?
#
loop_
_entity_poly.entity_id
_entity_poly.type
_entity_poly.pdbx_seq_one_letter_code
_entity_poly.pdbx_strand_id
1 'polypeptide(L)'
;MEMPNQNSLRYRGVYTKVPNDPSRWRRWEEMGRVLLEDYRRKNGGELPHQIVCREGEREFPRCFQMLQKGGTLTLQGDLNGAHFTFVGKEGQRTPWEMLNRAGFSRGESLLIFYGVREGLEDPVGEEMIETGLQSGGRLVVATYNDKQKHCIDSRWGGAITGAISLEEVHRNGNRFDWPPAMPYLPDPDVKKEEFREAVRLFQERTVQPFVAALHGVLEGVGDSHAGRFDVVLDRAGHDSLAVSASLVRPQTGRVVYCEDMGGRRYSFYAPDVWLDRRRIEMPEATIVGRGNGSARGGFRRIG
;
A
#
# COMPACT_ATOMS: atom_id res chain seq x y z
N MET A 1 -23.53 2.65 -3.63
CA MET A 1 -24.11 2.83 -2.29
C MET A 1 -23.56 4.12 -1.74
N GLU A 2 -24.42 4.99 -1.21
CA GLU A 2 -24.04 6.33 -0.76
C GLU A 2 -23.70 6.35 0.73
N MET A 3 -22.63 7.04 1.08
CA MET A 3 -22.24 7.27 2.46
C MET A 3 -23.26 8.16 3.18
N PRO A 4 -23.40 8.04 4.51
CA PRO A 4 -24.18 9.00 5.29
C PRO A 4 -23.72 10.44 5.03
N ASN A 5 -24.66 11.38 4.97
CA ASN A 5 -24.38 12.77 4.59
C ASN A 5 -23.38 13.44 5.55
N GLN A 6 -22.19 13.79 5.03
CA GLN A 6 -21.12 14.44 5.78
C GLN A 6 -21.52 15.78 6.42
N ASN A 7 -22.44 16.51 5.80
CA ASN A 7 -22.92 17.81 6.29
C ASN A 7 -23.93 17.69 7.44
N SER A 8 -24.28 16.46 7.85
CA SER A 8 -25.09 16.25 9.03
C SER A 8 -24.34 16.69 10.29
N LEU A 9 -24.98 17.50 11.13
CA LEU A 9 -24.46 17.87 12.45
C LEU A 9 -24.08 16.65 13.30
N ARG A 10 -24.73 15.51 13.07
CA ARG A 10 -24.47 14.24 13.74
C ARG A 10 -23.07 13.67 13.49
N TYR A 11 -22.50 13.92 12.31
CA TYR A 11 -21.19 13.40 11.91
C TYR A 11 -20.11 14.48 11.86
N ARG A 12 -20.39 15.65 12.45
CA ARG A 12 -19.46 16.77 12.49
C ARG A 12 -18.14 16.33 13.13
N GLY A 13 -17.05 16.43 12.37
CA GLY A 13 -15.70 16.04 12.82
C GLY A 13 -15.40 14.54 12.75
N VAL A 14 -16.32 13.69 12.29
CA VAL A 14 -16.09 12.24 12.12
C VAL A 14 -15.26 11.97 10.86
N TYR A 15 -15.52 12.69 9.77
CA TYR A 15 -14.83 12.57 8.48
C TYR A 15 -13.47 13.29 8.52
N THR A 16 -12.43 12.54 8.85
CA THR A 16 -11.04 13.02 8.95
C THR A 16 -10.08 11.93 8.49
N LYS A 17 -8.89 12.34 8.04
CA LYS A 17 -7.75 11.43 7.86
C LYS A 17 -7.43 10.72 9.17
N VAL A 18 -6.89 9.50 9.08
CA VAL A 18 -6.33 8.83 10.24
C VAL A 18 -5.10 9.62 10.70
N PRO A 19 -5.01 10.04 11.98
CA PRO A 19 -3.88 10.82 12.49
C PRO A 19 -2.54 10.10 12.31
N ASN A 20 -1.45 10.83 12.11
CA ASN A 20 -0.11 10.22 12.03
C ASN A 20 0.34 9.62 13.38
N ASP A 21 -0.12 10.19 14.49
CA ASP A 21 0.21 9.78 15.86
C ASP A 21 -0.50 8.46 16.24
N PRO A 22 0.24 7.35 16.46
CA PRO A 22 -0.34 6.05 16.79
C PRO A 22 -1.22 6.03 18.04
N SER A 23 -0.92 6.90 19.02
CA SER A 23 -1.71 6.98 20.26
C SER A 23 -3.15 7.45 20.01
N ARG A 24 -3.43 8.02 18.84
CA ARG A 24 -4.75 8.57 18.47
C ARG A 24 -5.60 7.63 17.61
N TRP A 25 -5.03 6.54 17.07
CA TRP A 25 -5.74 5.67 16.12
C TRP A 25 -6.99 5.04 16.73
N ARG A 26 -6.88 4.45 17.92
CA ARG A 26 -8.02 3.86 18.62
C ARG A 26 -9.15 4.86 18.86
N ARG A 27 -8.81 6.09 19.26
CA ARG A 27 -9.80 7.16 19.46
C ARG A 27 -10.44 7.57 18.13
N TRP A 28 -9.65 7.64 17.06
CA TRP A 28 -10.16 7.94 15.72
C TRP A 28 -11.13 6.85 15.24
N GLU A 29 -10.84 5.57 15.49
CA GLU A 29 -11.75 4.48 15.16
C GLU A 29 -13.05 4.56 15.97
N GLU A 30 -12.96 4.79 17.28
CA GLU A 30 -14.12 4.93 18.17
C GLU A 30 -15.03 6.10 17.75
N MET A 31 -14.47 7.23 17.31
CA MET A 31 -15.25 8.33 16.75
C MET A 31 -16.10 7.92 15.54
N GLY A 32 -15.65 6.93 14.76
CA GLY A 32 -16.39 6.38 13.63
C GLY A 32 -17.51 5.42 14.02
N ARG A 33 -17.58 4.98 15.28
CA ARG A 33 -18.55 3.96 15.74
C ARG A 33 -20.00 4.40 15.50
N VAL A 34 -20.30 5.68 15.70
CA VAL A 34 -21.63 6.25 15.43
C VAL A 34 -22.06 6.03 13.97
N LEU A 35 -21.14 6.18 13.02
CA LEU A 35 -21.39 5.97 11.60
C LEU A 35 -21.71 4.51 11.30
N LEU A 36 -20.92 3.59 11.87
CA LEU A 36 -21.08 2.14 11.70
C LEU A 36 -22.41 1.66 12.29
N GLU A 37 -22.76 2.13 13.49
CA GLU A 37 -24.01 1.75 14.17
C GLU A 37 -25.24 2.27 13.44
N ASP A 38 -25.21 3.52 12.97
CA ASP A 38 -26.31 4.07 12.20
C ASP A 38 -26.48 3.37 10.86
N TYR A 39 -25.37 2.96 10.24
CA TYR A 39 -25.41 2.13 9.04
C TYR A 39 -26.05 0.77 9.33
N ARG A 40 -25.56 0.04 10.34
CA ARG A 40 -26.10 -1.28 10.73
C ARG A 40 -27.58 -1.21 11.06
N ARG A 41 -28.03 -0.18 11.79
CA ARG A 41 -29.45 0.02 12.14
C ARG A 41 -30.33 0.11 10.89
N LYS A 42 -29.83 0.71 9.81
CA LYS A 42 -30.54 0.85 8.53
C LYS A 42 -30.45 -0.38 7.62
N ASN A 43 -29.47 -1.25 7.84
CA ASN A 43 -29.13 -2.35 6.94
C ASN A 43 -29.15 -3.72 7.64
N GLY A 44 -30.15 -3.96 8.51
CA GLY A 44 -30.37 -5.28 9.11
C GLY A 44 -29.25 -5.78 10.01
N GLY A 45 -28.40 -4.90 10.53
CA GLY A 45 -27.27 -5.25 11.39
C GLY A 45 -25.93 -5.42 10.66
N GLU A 46 -25.93 -5.38 9.33
CA GLU A 46 -24.74 -5.66 8.53
C GLU A 46 -24.05 -4.38 8.03
N LEU A 47 -22.75 -4.50 7.75
CA LEU A 47 -21.98 -3.52 7.00
C LEU A 47 -21.86 -3.97 5.53
N PRO A 48 -21.57 -3.08 4.58
CA PRO A 48 -21.54 -3.46 3.17
C PRO A 48 -20.29 -4.25 2.79
N HIS A 49 -20.48 -5.28 1.98
CA HIS A 49 -19.39 -6.03 1.35
C HIS A 49 -18.73 -5.30 0.17
N GLN A 50 -19.41 -4.29 -0.39
CA GLN A 50 -18.94 -3.53 -1.55
C GLN A 50 -19.19 -2.04 -1.32
N ILE A 51 -18.13 -1.24 -1.38
CA ILE A 51 -18.22 0.23 -1.32
C ILE A 51 -17.56 0.80 -2.58
N VAL A 52 -18.19 1.79 -3.20
CA VAL A 52 -17.56 2.62 -4.23
C VAL A 52 -17.26 3.97 -3.59
N CYS A 53 -15.99 4.25 -3.35
CA CYS A 53 -15.54 5.51 -2.78
C CYS A 53 -15.14 6.43 -3.93
N ARG A 54 -15.89 7.53 -4.08
CA ARG A 54 -15.61 8.60 -5.05
C ARG A 54 -14.97 9.80 -4.40
N GLU A 55 -15.31 10.02 -3.15
CA GLU A 55 -14.94 11.19 -2.38
C GLU A 55 -13.54 11.10 -1.79
N GLY A 56 -13.02 12.27 -1.44
CA GLY A 56 -11.62 12.57 -1.14
C GLY A 56 -11.03 12.01 0.15
N GLU A 57 -9.82 12.50 0.46
CA GLU A 57 -8.92 12.03 1.54
C GLU A 57 -9.53 11.98 2.96
N ARG A 58 -10.66 12.66 3.20
CA ARG A 58 -11.38 12.68 4.49
C ARG A 58 -12.51 11.65 4.57
N GLU A 59 -13.09 11.26 3.44
CA GLU A 59 -14.16 10.27 3.39
C GLU A 59 -13.63 8.86 3.31
N PHE A 60 -12.64 8.64 2.45
CA PHE A 60 -12.03 7.34 2.22
C PHE A 60 -11.72 6.54 3.50
N PRO A 61 -11.11 7.12 4.54
CA PRO A 61 -10.84 6.40 5.78
C PRO A 61 -12.11 5.77 6.41
N ARG A 62 -13.24 6.49 6.36
CA ARG A 62 -14.53 6.04 6.90
C ARG A 62 -15.23 5.05 5.99
N CYS A 63 -15.11 5.21 4.67
CA CYS A 63 -15.52 4.16 3.73
C CYS A 63 -14.81 2.85 4.04
N PHE A 64 -13.50 2.88 4.23
CA PHE A 64 -12.73 1.68 4.56
C PHE A 64 -13.12 1.09 5.93
N GLN A 65 -13.26 1.94 6.95
CA GLN A 65 -13.71 1.49 8.27
C GLN A 65 -15.09 0.80 8.20
N MET A 66 -16.02 1.37 7.42
CA MET A 66 -17.37 0.86 7.23
C MET A 66 -17.42 -0.42 6.40
N LEU A 67 -16.42 -0.74 5.59
CA LEU A 67 -16.40 -1.96 4.82
C LEU A 67 -16.52 -3.21 5.73
N GLN A 68 -17.37 -4.16 5.38
CA GLN A 68 -17.45 -5.45 6.07
C GLN A 68 -16.13 -6.23 5.92
N LYS A 69 -15.80 -7.10 6.89
CA LYS A 69 -14.65 -8.02 6.75
C LYS A 69 -14.83 -8.88 5.48
N GLY A 70 -13.75 -9.06 4.73
CA GLY A 70 -13.74 -9.69 3.40
C GLY A 70 -14.29 -8.82 2.27
N GLY A 71 -14.72 -7.59 2.54
CA GLY A 71 -15.32 -6.70 1.54
C GLY A 71 -14.32 -6.09 0.55
N THR A 72 -14.84 -5.47 -0.51
CA THR A 72 -14.07 -4.71 -1.49
C THR A 72 -14.48 -3.24 -1.51
N LEU A 73 -13.49 -2.36 -1.44
CA LEU A 73 -13.64 -0.94 -1.67
C LEU A 73 -13.08 -0.59 -3.06
N THR A 74 -13.93 -0.12 -3.94
CA THR A 74 -13.55 0.39 -5.26
C THR A 74 -13.28 1.88 -5.17
N LEU A 75 -12.06 2.29 -5.53
CA LEU A 75 -11.66 3.69 -5.65
C LEU A 75 -11.98 4.21 -7.06
N GLN A 76 -12.89 5.18 -7.12
CA GLN A 76 -13.25 5.94 -8.32
C GLN A 76 -13.06 7.42 -8.02
N GLY A 77 -11.80 7.83 -7.83
CA GLY A 77 -11.51 9.18 -7.33
C GLY A 77 -11.80 10.29 -8.34
N ASP A 78 -12.06 11.48 -7.79
CA ASP A 78 -11.59 12.74 -8.34
C ASP A 78 -10.38 13.25 -7.49
N LEU A 79 -9.82 14.42 -7.81
CA LEU A 79 -8.57 14.91 -7.20
C LEU A 79 -8.74 15.59 -5.83
N ASN A 80 -9.88 15.43 -5.16
CA ASN A 80 -10.16 16.10 -3.88
C ASN A 80 -9.31 15.52 -2.73
N GLY A 81 -8.05 15.95 -2.66
CA GLY A 81 -7.03 15.40 -1.77
C GLY A 81 -6.52 14.03 -2.22
N ALA A 82 -5.21 13.82 -2.11
CA ALA A 82 -4.55 12.63 -2.65
C ALA A 82 -3.82 11.78 -1.60
N HIS A 83 -3.81 12.20 -0.33
CA HIS A 83 -3.17 11.47 0.75
C HIS A 83 -4.19 10.59 1.47
N PHE A 84 -4.34 9.36 1.01
CA PHE A 84 -5.32 8.44 1.55
C PHE A 84 -4.73 7.69 2.73
N THR A 85 -5.55 7.52 3.77
CA THR A 85 -5.17 6.86 5.02
C THR A 85 -6.29 5.94 5.47
N PHE A 86 -5.96 4.82 6.12
CA PHE A 86 -6.94 3.92 6.71
C PHE A 86 -6.33 3.15 7.87
N VAL A 87 -7.18 2.64 8.76
CA VAL A 87 -6.77 1.64 9.76
C VAL A 87 -7.08 0.26 9.20
N GLY A 88 -6.10 -0.64 9.24
CA GLY A 88 -6.24 -2.01 8.74
C GLY A 88 -7.30 -2.80 9.52
N LYS A 89 -7.86 -3.82 8.87
CA LYS A 89 -8.83 -4.73 9.52
C LYS A 89 -8.11 -5.90 10.15
N GLU A 90 -8.59 -6.31 11.33
CA GLU A 90 -8.09 -7.48 12.04
C GLU A 90 -8.33 -8.77 11.26
N GLY A 91 -7.24 -9.52 11.03
CA GLY A 91 -7.25 -10.86 10.46
C GLY A 91 -5.96 -11.15 9.69
N GLN A 92 -5.61 -12.42 9.60
CA GLN A 92 -4.40 -12.88 8.92
C GLN A 92 -4.72 -14.07 8.01
N ARG A 93 -3.88 -14.27 7.00
CA ARG A 93 -3.90 -15.39 6.05
C ARG A 93 -2.47 -15.84 5.79
N THR A 94 -2.29 -17.04 5.27
CA THR A 94 -0.97 -17.49 4.81
C THR A 94 -0.53 -16.70 3.58
N PRO A 95 0.78 -16.56 3.31
CA PRO A 95 1.28 -15.99 2.06
C PRO A 95 0.71 -16.71 0.83
N TRP A 96 0.58 -18.04 0.89
CA TRP A 96 0.01 -18.83 -0.21
C TRP A 96 -1.44 -18.46 -0.52
N GLU A 97 -2.31 -18.39 0.49
CA GLU A 97 -3.71 -17.99 0.32
C GLU A 97 -3.82 -16.60 -0.33
N MET A 98 -2.97 -15.67 0.11
CA MET A 98 -3.00 -14.29 -0.38
C MET A 98 -2.44 -14.15 -1.80
N LEU A 99 -1.35 -14.85 -2.15
CA LEU A 99 -0.86 -14.90 -3.53
C LEU A 99 -1.88 -15.54 -4.47
N ASN A 100 -2.52 -16.63 -4.05
CA ASN A 100 -3.57 -17.28 -4.83
C ASN A 100 -4.79 -16.36 -5.03
N ARG A 101 -5.24 -15.67 -3.97
CA ARG A 101 -6.32 -14.66 -4.06
C ARG A 101 -5.95 -13.49 -4.97
N ALA A 102 -4.68 -13.09 -4.99
CA ALA A 102 -4.16 -12.06 -5.88
C ALA A 102 -4.05 -12.52 -7.34
N GLY A 103 -4.25 -13.81 -7.62
CA GLY A 103 -4.10 -14.40 -8.96
C GLY A 103 -2.64 -14.48 -9.41
N PHE A 104 -1.71 -14.66 -8.46
CA PHE A 104 -0.30 -14.78 -8.78
C PHE A 104 -0.03 -15.99 -9.69
N SER A 105 0.72 -15.77 -10.75
CA SER A 105 1.00 -16.78 -11.77
C SER A 105 2.51 -17.03 -11.89
N ARG A 106 2.87 -18.25 -12.27
CA ARG A 106 4.27 -18.62 -12.52
C ARG A 106 4.93 -17.65 -13.51
N GLY A 107 6.13 -17.20 -13.18
CA GLY A 107 6.92 -16.26 -13.97
C GLY A 107 6.65 -14.77 -13.67
N GLU A 108 5.62 -14.43 -12.89
CA GLU A 108 5.42 -13.04 -12.44
C GLU A 108 6.56 -12.58 -11.51
N SER A 109 6.95 -11.29 -11.58
CA SER A 109 7.91 -10.73 -10.61
C SER A 109 7.28 -10.43 -9.27
N LEU A 110 8.00 -10.79 -8.22
CA LEU A 110 7.58 -10.65 -6.83
C LEU A 110 8.65 -9.90 -6.03
N LEU A 111 8.27 -8.78 -5.43
CA LEU A 111 9.08 -8.10 -4.43
C LEU A 111 8.59 -8.48 -3.03
N ILE A 112 9.49 -8.83 -2.14
CA ILE A 112 9.19 -9.17 -0.74
C ILE A 112 9.96 -8.22 0.18
N PHE A 113 9.28 -7.59 1.13
CA PHE A 113 9.93 -6.88 2.23
C PHE A 113 10.24 -7.84 3.39
N TYR A 114 11.50 -7.89 3.81
CA TYR A 114 12.00 -8.76 4.86
C TYR A 114 12.62 -7.95 6.01
N GLY A 115 12.41 -8.40 7.25
CA GLY A 115 13.08 -7.86 8.43
C GLY A 115 12.55 -6.52 8.91
N VAL A 116 11.22 -6.31 8.84
CA VAL A 116 10.55 -5.07 9.29
C VAL A 116 10.62 -4.87 10.81
N ARG A 117 10.85 -5.95 11.56
CA ARG A 117 11.10 -5.92 13.00
C ARG A 117 12.59 -5.98 13.27
N GLU A 118 13.01 -5.52 14.45
CA GLU A 118 14.39 -5.70 14.90
C GLU A 118 14.74 -7.19 14.98
N GLY A 119 15.89 -7.58 14.42
CA GLY A 119 16.36 -8.96 14.37
C GLY A 119 16.75 -9.41 12.97
N LEU A 120 17.31 -10.63 12.91
CA LEU A 120 17.67 -11.32 11.66
C LEU A 120 16.60 -12.33 11.22
N GLU A 121 15.87 -12.87 12.19
CA GLU A 121 14.79 -13.83 11.96
C GLU A 121 13.49 -13.10 11.62
N ASP A 122 12.84 -13.54 10.55
CA ASP A 122 11.54 -13.04 10.14
C ASP A 122 10.72 -14.20 9.54
N PRO A 123 10.11 -15.04 10.40
CA PRO A 123 9.46 -16.28 9.96
C PRO A 123 8.42 -16.07 8.87
N VAL A 124 7.68 -14.95 8.92
CA VAL A 124 6.69 -14.61 7.88
C VAL A 124 7.39 -14.23 6.57
N GLY A 125 8.47 -13.45 6.64
CA GLY A 125 9.29 -13.14 5.48
C GLY A 125 9.91 -14.39 4.84
N GLU A 126 10.36 -15.36 5.64
CA GLU A 126 10.84 -16.65 5.15
C GLU A 126 9.73 -17.44 4.44
N GLU A 127 8.54 -17.53 5.04
CA GLU A 127 7.38 -18.20 4.44
C GLU A 127 6.95 -17.53 3.12
N MET A 128 7.02 -16.19 3.04
CA MET A 128 6.77 -15.45 1.79
C MET A 128 7.78 -15.82 0.69
N ILE A 129 9.07 -15.92 1.02
CA ILE A 129 10.13 -16.31 0.07
C ILE A 129 9.89 -17.74 -0.42
N GLU A 130 9.67 -18.67 0.51
CA GLU A 130 9.42 -20.07 0.18
C GLU A 130 8.17 -20.24 -0.69
N THR A 131 7.07 -19.57 -0.34
CA THR A 131 5.83 -19.57 -1.13
C THR A 131 6.05 -18.99 -2.52
N GLY A 132 6.78 -17.88 -2.63
CA GLY A 132 7.09 -17.24 -3.91
C GLY A 132 7.93 -18.14 -4.83
N LEU A 133 8.94 -18.82 -4.28
CA LEU A 133 9.76 -19.80 -5.00
C LEU A 133 8.94 -21.00 -5.46
N GLN A 134 8.12 -21.58 -4.57
CA GLN A 134 7.25 -22.72 -4.88
C GLN A 134 6.20 -22.38 -5.94
N SER A 135 5.75 -21.13 -5.97
CA SER A 135 4.83 -20.59 -6.99
C SER A 135 5.53 -20.28 -8.33
N GLY A 136 6.87 -20.41 -8.39
CA GLY A 136 7.67 -20.17 -9.58
C GLY A 136 7.76 -18.68 -9.95
N GLY A 137 7.77 -17.80 -8.96
CA GLY A 137 7.95 -16.36 -9.14
C GLY A 137 9.41 -15.97 -9.41
N ARG A 138 9.61 -14.75 -9.93
CA ARG A 138 10.94 -14.12 -10.04
C ARG A 138 11.11 -13.16 -8.86
N LEU A 139 11.87 -13.59 -7.86
CA LEU A 139 11.86 -12.98 -6.52
C LEU A 139 12.99 -11.98 -6.33
N VAL A 140 12.64 -10.78 -5.88
CA VAL A 140 13.59 -9.82 -5.31
C VAL A 140 13.21 -9.61 -3.84
N VAL A 141 14.21 -9.58 -2.96
CA VAL A 141 14.00 -9.33 -1.53
C VAL A 141 14.58 -7.98 -1.14
N ALA A 142 13.77 -7.12 -0.54
CA ALA A 142 14.20 -5.86 0.05
C ALA A 142 14.28 -6.01 1.57
N THR A 143 15.46 -5.82 2.12
CA THR A 143 15.75 -5.89 3.56
C THR A 143 15.98 -4.50 4.14
N TYR A 144 15.88 -4.35 5.45
CA TYR A 144 16.13 -3.06 6.10
C TYR A 144 17.63 -2.78 6.25
N ASN A 145 18.43 -3.79 6.56
CA ASN A 145 19.86 -3.64 6.84
C ASN A 145 20.74 -4.68 6.12
N ASP A 146 22.04 -4.37 6.04
CA ASP A 146 23.02 -5.20 5.33
C ASP A 146 23.18 -6.59 5.95
N LYS A 147 22.96 -6.72 7.27
CA LYS A 147 23.04 -8.02 7.96
C LYS A 147 21.90 -8.94 7.53
N GLN A 148 20.68 -8.41 7.46
CA GLN A 148 19.53 -9.15 6.93
C GLN A 148 19.76 -9.54 5.48
N LYS A 149 20.24 -8.61 4.62
CA LYS A 149 20.60 -8.91 3.23
C LYS A 149 21.59 -10.06 3.14
N HIS A 150 22.65 -10.03 3.95
CA HIS A 150 23.65 -11.09 3.98
C HIS A 150 23.06 -12.45 4.39
N CYS A 151 22.12 -12.48 5.35
CA CYS A 151 21.40 -13.70 5.71
C CYS A 151 20.56 -14.23 4.53
N ILE A 152 19.86 -13.34 3.81
CA ILE A 152 19.08 -13.72 2.62
C ILE A 152 19.99 -14.30 1.54
N ASP A 153 21.08 -13.61 1.21
CA ASP A 153 22.04 -14.05 0.19
C ASP A 153 22.67 -15.40 0.57
N SER A 154 22.96 -15.62 1.85
CA SER A 154 23.56 -16.87 2.32
C SER A 154 22.60 -18.07 2.23
N ARG A 155 21.31 -17.86 2.45
CA ARG A 155 20.31 -18.95 2.50
C ARG A 155 19.60 -19.20 1.18
N TRP A 156 19.35 -18.15 0.38
CA TRP A 156 18.61 -18.23 -0.89
C TRP A 156 19.41 -17.72 -2.09
N GLY A 157 20.70 -17.44 -1.94
CA GLY A 157 21.59 -17.08 -3.05
C GLY A 157 21.50 -18.12 -4.17
N GLY A 158 21.19 -17.66 -5.39
CA GLY A 158 20.99 -18.51 -6.57
C GLY A 158 19.58 -19.07 -6.74
N ALA A 159 18.72 -19.03 -5.72
CA ALA A 159 17.31 -19.40 -5.83
C ALA A 159 16.41 -18.18 -6.14
N ILE A 160 16.75 -17.00 -5.61
CA ILE A 160 16.08 -15.72 -5.90
C ILE A 160 16.83 -14.93 -6.96
N THR A 161 16.17 -13.95 -7.58
CA THR A 161 16.78 -13.02 -8.54
C THR A 161 17.83 -12.14 -7.87
N GLY A 162 17.59 -11.73 -6.62
CA GLY A 162 18.58 -11.04 -5.79
C GLY A 162 17.96 -10.36 -4.58
N ALA A 163 18.82 -9.80 -3.73
CA ALA A 163 18.41 -9.03 -2.56
C ALA A 163 19.08 -7.65 -2.55
N ILE A 164 18.41 -6.68 -1.93
CA ILE A 164 18.96 -5.35 -1.60
C ILE A 164 18.69 -5.02 -0.13
N SER A 165 19.44 -4.07 0.43
CA SER A 165 19.13 -3.46 1.73
C SER A 165 18.84 -1.98 1.57
N LEU A 166 17.94 -1.44 2.41
CA LEU A 166 17.70 0.00 2.47
C LEU A 166 18.95 0.77 2.91
N GLU A 167 19.80 0.18 3.77
CA GLU A 167 21.11 0.73 4.14
C GLU A 167 22.05 0.90 2.94
N GLU A 168 22.09 -0.09 2.03
CA GLU A 168 22.87 0.00 0.79
C GLU A 168 22.32 1.09 -0.13
N VAL A 169 21.00 1.17 -0.29
CA VAL A 169 20.36 2.24 -1.09
C VAL A 169 20.67 3.62 -0.49
N HIS A 170 20.66 3.75 0.83
CA HIS A 170 21.04 4.98 1.52
C HIS A 170 22.51 5.36 1.31
N ARG A 171 23.40 4.37 1.32
CA ARG A 171 24.85 4.59 1.09
C ARG A 171 25.15 5.00 -0.35
N ASN A 172 24.45 4.44 -1.32
CA ASN A 172 24.70 4.64 -2.74
C ASN A 172 23.88 5.82 -3.33
N GLY A 173 22.74 6.14 -2.72
CA GLY A 173 21.82 7.18 -3.18
C GLY A 173 22.11 8.54 -2.55
N ASN A 174 22.32 9.55 -3.38
CA ASN A 174 22.42 10.93 -2.90
C ASN A 174 21.03 11.39 -2.37
N ARG A 175 20.93 11.61 -1.05
CA ARG A 175 19.71 12.07 -0.34
C ARG A 175 18.53 11.07 -0.33
N PHE A 176 18.81 9.77 -0.33
CA PHE A 176 17.77 8.77 -0.16
C PHE A 176 17.19 8.78 1.27
N ASP A 177 15.88 8.90 1.38
CA ASP A 177 15.12 8.83 2.62
C ASP A 177 14.08 7.71 2.56
N TRP A 178 13.99 6.92 3.63
CA TRP A 178 12.94 5.91 3.81
C TRP A 178 11.99 6.35 4.94
N PRO A 179 10.91 7.09 4.63
CA PRO A 179 10.02 7.62 5.65
C PRO A 179 9.20 6.50 6.31
N PRO A 180 8.83 6.64 7.59
CA PRO A 180 8.08 5.60 8.31
C PRO A 180 6.63 5.43 7.82
N ALA A 181 6.11 6.40 7.07
CA ALA A 181 4.79 6.45 6.44
C ALA A 181 4.84 7.41 5.25
N MET A 182 3.79 7.46 4.44
CA MET A 182 3.67 8.49 3.42
C MET A 182 3.81 9.89 4.03
N PRO A 183 4.68 10.77 3.48
CA PRO A 183 4.79 12.14 3.93
C PRO A 183 3.46 12.87 3.84
N TYR A 184 3.25 13.85 4.72
CA TYR A 184 2.07 14.70 4.65
C TYR A 184 2.03 15.43 3.30
N LEU A 185 0.93 15.26 2.57
CA LEU A 185 0.62 16.08 1.40
C LEU A 185 -0.32 17.23 1.80
N PRO A 186 0.05 18.49 1.52
CA PRO A 186 -0.84 19.64 1.63
C PRO A 186 -2.12 19.49 0.81
N ASP A 187 -3.16 20.23 1.19
CA ASP A 187 -4.40 20.26 0.42
C ASP A 187 -4.13 20.87 -0.98
N PRO A 188 -4.37 20.13 -2.08
CA PRO A 188 -4.06 20.59 -3.43
C PRO A 188 -4.94 21.77 -3.88
N ASP A 189 -6.12 21.96 -3.28
CA ASP A 189 -7.03 23.05 -3.63
C ASP A 189 -6.60 24.39 -3.02
N VAL A 190 -5.90 24.33 -1.87
CA VAL A 190 -5.44 25.52 -1.13
C VAL A 190 -3.95 25.79 -1.36
N LYS A 191 -3.13 24.74 -1.41
CA LYS A 191 -1.65 24.79 -1.39
C LYS A 191 -1.05 23.96 -2.53
N LYS A 192 -1.50 24.22 -3.76
CA LYS A 192 -1.14 23.45 -4.96
C LYS A 192 0.36 23.28 -5.20
N GLU A 193 1.15 24.34 -5.05
CA GLU A 193 2.60 24.27 -5.29
C GLU A 193 3.34 23.51 -4.19
N GLU A 194 2.96 23.70 -2.92
CA GLU A 194 3.51 22.92 -1.80
C GLU A 194 3.14 21.43 -1.94
N PHE A 195 1.93 21.13 -2.42
CA PHE A 195 1.51 19.77 -2.74
C PHE A 195 2.38 19.14 -3.83
N ARG A 196 2.57 19.84 -4.95
CA ARG A 196 3.41 19.37 -6.06
C ARG A 196 4.84 19.12 -5.62
N GLU A 197 5.39 20.02 -4.83
CA GLU A 197 6.74 19.88 -4.28
C GLU A 197 6.85 18.70 -3.32
N ALA A 198 5.86 18.49 -2.44
CA ALA A 198 5.85 17.34 -1.53
C ALA A 198 5.81 16.00 -2.29
N VAL A 199 4.99 15.92 -3.35
CA VAL A 199 4.95 14.73 -4.22
C VAL A 199 6.28 14.54 -4.94
N ARG A 200 6.85 15.60 -5.52
CA ARG A 200 8.15 15.58 -6.21
C ARG A 200 9.26 15.09 -5.29
N LEU A 201 9.37 15.66 -4.09
CA LEU A 201 10.39 15.28 -3.11
C LEU A 201 10.25 13.81 -2.67
N PHE A 202 9.02 13.32 -2.48
CA PHE A 202 8.81 11.91 -2.18
C PHE A 202 9.26 10.99 -3.32
N GLN A 203 8.97 11.36 -4.57
CA GLN A 203 9.44 10.61 -5.74
C GLN A 203 10.97 10.63 -5.84
N GLU A 204 11.59 11.80 -5.81
CA GLU A 204 13.04 11.97 -6.00
C GLU A 204 13.88 11.40 -4.86
N ARG A 205 13.40 11.46 -3.62
CA ARG A 205 14.18 11.07 -2.43
C ARG A 205 13.85 9.68 -1.91
N THR A 206 12.71 9.09 -2.28
CA THR A 206 12.31 7.77 -1.80
C THR A 206 12.09 6.80 -2.95
N VAL A 207 11.12 7.10 -3.83
CA VAL A 207 10.67 6.11 -4.82
C VAL A 207 11.72 5.86 -5.90
N GLN A 208 12.24 6.91 -6.54
CA GLN A 208 13.17 6.78 -7.67
C GLN A 208 14.51 6.13 -7.28
N PRO A 209 15.18 6.49 -6.17
CA PRO A 209 16.40 5.82 -5.76
C PRO A 209 16.18 4.35 -5.44
N PHE A 210 15.04 4.01 -4.81
CA PHE A 210 14.70 2.62 -4.50
C PHE A 210 14.41 1.80 -5.77
N VAL A 211 13.65 2.37 -6.72
CA VAL A 211 13.42 1.77 -8.05
C VAL A 211 14.72 1.55 -8.79
N ALA A 212 15.65 2.51 -8.76
CA ALA A 212 16.94 2.40 -9.43
C ALA A 212 17.78 1.25 -8.85
N ALA A 213 17.79 1.09 -7.52
CA ALA A 213 18.47 -0.02 -6.88
C ALA A 213 17.85 -1.39 -7.25
N LEU A 214 16.52 -1.48 -7.26
CA LEU A 214 15.80 -2.69 -7.69
C LEU A 214 16.06 -3.02 -9.17
N HIS A 215 16.15 -2.00 -10.02
CA HIS A 215 16.43 -2.16 -11.44
C HIS A 215 17.80 -2.79 -11.68
N GLY A 216 18.85 -2.35 -10.97
CA GLY A 216 20.19 -2.92 -11.08
C GLY A 216 20.23 -4.42 -10.79
N VAL A 217 19.40 -4.88 -9.83
CA VAL A 217 19.26 -6.31 -9.53
C VAL A 217 18.55 -7.06 -10.67
N LEU A 218 17.48 -6.50 -11.22
CA LEU A 218 16.72 -7.15 -12.31
C LEU A 218 17.50 -7.18 -13.64
N GLU A 219 18.23 -6.12 -13.98
CA GLU A 219 19.07 -6.06 -15.18
C GLU A 219 20.18 -7.11 -15.15
N GLY A 220 20.79 -7.34 -13.99
CA GLY A 220 21.85 -8.33 -13.81
C GLY A 220 21.45 -9.76 -14.18
N VAL A 221 20.14 -10.04 -14.29
CA VAL A 221 19.58 -11.36 -14.60
C VAL A 221 18.80 -11.37 -15.94
N GLY A 222 18.95 -10.32 -16.76
CA GLY A 222 18.32 -10.22 -18.08
C GLY A 222 16.82 -9.91 -18.05
N ASP A 223 16.31 -9.39 -16.93
CA ASP A 223 14.90 -9.12 -16.70
C ASP A 223 14.57 -7.63 -16.79
N SER A 224 14.44 -7.10 -18.01
CA SER A 224 14.29 -5.66 -18.27
C SER A 224 12.84 -5.15 -18.13
N HIS A 225 12.18 -5.38 -16.99
CA HIS A 225 10.86 -4.81 -16.70
C HIS A 225 10.94 -3.49 -15.92
N ALA A 226 11.70 -2.49 -16.38
CA ALA A 226 11.70 -1.10 -15.90
C ALA A 226 11.62 -0.89 -14.36
N GLY A 227 12.10 -1.83 -13.54
CA GLY A 227 12.04 -1.78 -12.08
C GLY A 227 10.63 -1.94 -11.49
N ARG A 228 9.68 -2.54 -12.23
CA ARG A 228 8.28 -2.72 -11.81
C ARG A 228 7.93 -4.18 -11.57
N PHE A 229 7.16 -4.42 -10.51
CA PHE A 229 6.76 -5.75 -10.06
C PHE A 229 5.32 -6.09 -10.42
N ASP A 230 5.06 -7.35 -10.70
CA ASP A 230 3.69 -7.86 -10.84
C ASP A 230 2.98 -7.87 -9.48
N VAL A 231 3.70 -8.28 -8.44
CA VAL A 231 3.23 -8.32 -7.04
C VAL A 231 4.29 -7.77 -6.09
N VAL A 232 3.86 -7.00 -5.09
CA VAL A 232 4.65 -6.71 -3.88
C VAL A 232 3.96 -7.41 -2.72
N LEU A 233 4.67 -8.32 -2.04
CA LEU A 233 4.28 -8.83 -0.73
C LEU A 233 4.80 -7.88 0.33
N ASP A 234 3.88 -7.11 0.88
CA ASP A 234 4.12 -6.03 1.80
C ASP A 234 3.80 -6.46 3.24
N ARG A 235 4.26 -5.68 4.22
CA ARG A 235 4.32 -6.11 5.63
C ARG A 235 3.43 -5.28 6.50
N ALA A 236 2.67 -5.93 7.39
CA ALA A 236 1.78 -5.21 8.29
C ALA A 236 2.55 -4.38 9.34
N GLY A 237 3.83 -4.70 9.57
CA GLY A 237 4.68 -4.05 10.56
C GLY A 237 5.14 -2.62 10.24
N HIS A 238 4.98 -2.14 8.99
CA HIS A 238 5.36 -0.80 8.56
C HIS A 238 4.29 -0.13 7.69
N ASP A 239 4.48 1.14 7.36
CA ASP A 239 3.63 1.88 6.42
C ASP A 239 4.42 2.28 5.17
N SER A 240 4.79 1.28 4.37
CA SER A 240 5.50 1.40 3.09
C SER A 240 4.55 1.45 1.88
N LEU A 241 3.23 1.37 2.10
CA LEU A 241 2.22 1.12 1.06
C LEU A 241 2.29 2.13 -0.09
N ALA A 242 2.60 3.40 0.20
CA ALA A 242 2.82 4.42 -0.83
C ALA A 242 3.92 3.99 -1.82
N VAL A 243 5.05 3.50 -1.31
CA VAL A 243 6.17 3.01 -2.13
C VAL A 243 5.76 1.73 -2.86
N SER A 244 5.16 0.76 -2.16
CA SER A 244 4.71 -0.51 -2.75
C SER A 244 3.73 -0.30 -3.91
N ALA A 245 2.76 0.61 -3.74
CA ALA A 245 1.83 1.00 -4.80
C ALA A 245 2.56 1.66 -5.98
N SER A 246 3.57 2.50 -5.74
CA SER A 246 4.41 3.06 -6.79
C SER A 246 5.34 2.04 -7.45
N LEU A 247 5.53 0.81 -6.94
CA LEU A 247 6.43 -0.20 -7.51
C LEU A 247 5.73 -1.20 -8.42
N VAL A 248 4.44 -1.45 -8.20
CA VAL A 248 3.72 -2.45 -9.00
C VAL A 248 3.32 -1.89 -10.37
N ARG A 249 3.24 -2.80 -11.35
CA ARG A 249 2.87 -2.46 -12.74
C ARG A 249 1.51 -1.77 -12.80
N PRO A 250 1.32 -0.77 -13.67
CA PRO A 250 -0.01 -0.28 -13.97
C PRO A 250 -0.92 -1.41 -14.48
N GLN A 251 -2.19 -1.34 -14.13
CA GLN A 251 -3.33 -2.14 -14.57
C GLN A 251 -3.39 -3.57 -14.03
N THR A 252 -2.24 -4.21 -13.85
CA THR A 252 -2.15 -5.60 -13.37
C THR A 252 -1.51 -5.70 -11.99
N GLY A 253 -0.78 -4.68 -11.55
CA GLY A 253 -0.01 -4.70 -10.31
C GLY A 253 -0.86 -4.85 -9.06
N ARG A 254 -0.38 -5.69 -8.13
CA ARG A 254 -1.03 -5.97 -6.85
C ARG A 254 -0.06 -5.75 -5.69
N VAL A 255 -0.46 -4.98 -4.68
CA VAL A 255 0.18 -5.00 -3.36
C VAL A 255 -0.61 -5.98 -2.50
N VAL A 256 0.09 -6.87 -1.78
CA VAL A 256 -0.53 -7.98 -1.06
C VAL A 256 0.01 -8.02 0.36
N TYR A 257 -0.88 -8.05 1.35
CA TYR A 257 -0.57 -8.29 2.77
C TYR A 257 -1.12 -9.65 3.19
N CYS A 258 -0.42 -10.37 4.07
CA CYS A 258 -0.90 -11.61 4.68
C CYS A 258 -0.98 -11.55 6.22
N GLU A 259 -0.21 -10.66 6.84
CA GLU A 259 -0.17 -10.43 8.29
C GLU A 259 -1.38 -9.65 8.80
N ASP A 260 -1.65 -9.72 10.11
CA ASP A 260 -2.68 -8.91 10.76
C ASP A 260 -2.37 -7.41 10.71
N MET A 261 -3.28 -6.65 10.10
CA MET A 261 -3.19 -5.20 9.93
C MET A 261 -4.05 -4.43 10.94
N GLY A 262 -4.76 -5.14 11.83
CA GLY A 262 -5.65 -4.56 12.83
C GLY A 262 -4.97 -3.49 13.69
N GLY A 263 -5.68 -2.37 13.90
CA GLY A 263 -5.22 -1.30 14.78
C GLY A 263 -4.00 -0.53 14.29
N ARG A 264 -3.56 -0.71 13.03
CA ARG A 264 -2.44 0.03 12.42
C ARG A 264 -2.91 0.92 11.28
N ARG A 265 -2.33 2.11 11.18
CA ARG A 265 -2.55 3.03 10.06
C ARG A 265 -1.67 2.67 8.87
N TYR A 266 -2.23 2.77 7.67
CA TYR A 266 -1.54 2.70 6.39
C TYR A 266 -1.87 3.93 5.54
N SER A 267 -0.96 4.33 4.66
CA SER A 267 -1.09 5.53 3.85
C SER A 267 -0.52 5.37 2.44
N PHE A 268 -1.17 5.98 1.47
CA PHE A 268 -0.76 5.94 0.07
C PHE A 268 -1.23 7.13 -0.75
N TYR A 269 -0.55 7.35 -1.88
CA TYR A 269 -0.93 8.35 -2.84
C TYR A 269 -2.09 7.81 -3.69
N ALA A 270 -3.28 8.37 -3.54
CA ALA A 270 -4.47 7.82 -4.18
C ALA A 270 -4.30 7.66 -5.71
N PRO A 271 -3.76 8.65 -6.47
CA PRO A 271 -3.53 8.53 -7.90
C PRO A 271 -2.73 7.31 -8.34
N ASP A 272 -1.78 6.84 -7.52
CA ASP A 272 -1.04 5.62 -7.82
C ASP A 272 -1.94 4.39 -7.84
N VAL A 273 -3.05 4.37 -7.11
CA VAL A 273 -3.96 3.23 -7.11
C VAL A 273 -5.04 3.36 -8.17
N TRP A 274 -5.78 4.48 -8.21
CA TRP A 274 -6.96 4.57 -9.07
C TRP A 274 -6.66 4.86 -10.55
N LEU A 275 -5.71 5.74 -10.87
CA LEU A 275 -5.35 6.05 -12.27
C LEU A 275 -4.73 4.83 -12.95
N ASP A 276 -3.83 4.16 -12.22
CA ASP A 276 -3.11 3.00 -12.71
C ASP A 276 -3.89 1.70 -12.47
N ARG A 277 -5.13 1.72 -11.97
CA ARG A 277 -5.97 0.52 -11.77
C ARG A 277 -5.28 -0.60 -10.99
N ARG A 278 -4.49 -0.24 -9.98
CA ARG A 278 -3.79 -1.19 -9.11
C ARG A 278 -4.74 -1.78 -8.06
N ARG A 279 -4.37 -2.93 -7.49
CA ARG A 279 -5.10 -3.59 -6.40
C ARG A 279 -4.26 -3.64 -5.14
N ILE A 280 -4.91 -3.54 -3.99
CA ILE A 280 -4.32 -3.81 -2.67
C ILE A 280 -5.16 -4.92 -2.05
N GLU A 281 -4.57 -6.11 -1.93
CA GLU A 281 -5.16 -7.27 -1.30
C GLU A 281 -4.69 -7.36 0.15
N MET A 282 -5.64 -7.39 1.08
CA MET A 282 -5.40 -7.57 2.50
C MET A 282 -6.14 -8.82 2.98
N PRO A 283 -5.79 -9.40 4.14
CA PRO A 283 -6.45 -10.59 4.65
C PRO A 283 -7.98 -10.46 4.67
N GLU A 284 -8.47 -9.33 5.18
CA GLU A 284 -9.89 -9.08 5.44
C GLU A 284 -10.48 -7.91 4.66
N ALA A 285 -9.80 -7.41 3.62
CA ALA A 285 -10.30 -6.35 2.76
C ALA A 285 -9.58 -6.32 1.41
N THR A 286 -10.21 -5.73 0.41
CA THR A 286 -9.57 -5.42 -0.87
C THR A 286 -9.83 -3.96 -1.25
N ILE A 287 -8.81 -3.25 -1.73
CA ILE A 287 -8.96 -1.95 -2.40
C ILE A 287 -8.67 -2.14 -3.89
N VAL A 288 -9.58 -1.69 -4.75
CA VAL A 288 -9.43 -1.76 -6.22
C VAL A 288 -9.47 -0.37 -6.81
N GLY A 289 -8.40 0.04 -7.49
CA GLY A 289 -8.40 1.23 -8.31
C GLY A 289 -9.20 1.04 -9.59
N ARG A 290 -10.09 1.99 -9.92
CA ARG A 290 -10.75 2.08 -11.22
C ARG A 290 -10.59 3.48 -11.80
N GLY A 291 -9.84 3.57 -12.90
CA GLY A 291 -9.74 4.80 -13.68
C GLY A 291 -10.99 4.99 -14.54
N ASN A 292 -11.45 6.23 -14.67
CA ASN A 292 -12.43 6.61 -15.69
C ASN A 292 -11.70 6.65 -17.04
N GLY A 293 -12.18 5.91 -18.04
CA GLY A 293 -11.55 5.79 -19.36
C GLY A 293 -11.35 7.12 -20.12
N SER A 294 -11.85 8.25 -19.60
CA SER A 294 -11.78 9.60 -20.16
C SER A 294 -10.76 10.54 -19.50
N ALA A 295 -10.14 10.18 -18.36
CA ALA A 295 -9.26 11.09 -17.60
C ALA A 295 -7.81 11.22 -18.13
N ARG A 296 -7.55 10.83 -19.39
CA ARG A 296 -6.21 10.99 -20.02
C ARG A 296 -5.85 12.46 -20.36
N GLY A 297 -6.79 13.40 -20.24
CA GLY A 297 -6.61 14.78 -20.72
C GLY A 297 -6.07 15.80 -19.70
N GLY A 298 -6.10 15.53 -18.39
CA GLY A 298 -5.91 16.58 -17.37
C GLY A 298 -4.61 16.53 -16.56
N PHE A 299 -3.93 15.39 -16.50
CA PHE A 299 -2.75 15.21 -15.65
C PHE A 299 -1.67 14.45 -16.41
N ARG A 300 -0.68 15.18 -16.96
CA ARG A 300 0.62 14.58 -17.25
C ARG A 300 1.29 14.30 -15.91
N ARG A 301 1.90 13.12 -15.77
CA ARG A 301 2.81 12.80 -14.67
C ARG A 301 3.68 14.02 -14.38
N ILE A 302 3.69 14.47 -13.13
CA ILE A 302 4.76 15.33 -12.66
C ILE A 302 5.85 14.34 -12.22
N GLY A 303 6.81 14.10 -13.12
CA GLY A 303 8.01 13.28 -12.89
C GLY A 303 7.76 11.79 -12.75
#